data_AF-A0A1S8FG40-F1
#
_entry.id   AF-A0A1S8FG40-F1
#
_cell.length_a   1.000
_cell.length_b   1.000
_cell.length_c   1.000
_cell.angle_alpha   90.00
_cell.angle_beta   90.00
_cell.angle_gamma   90.00
#
_symmetry.space_group_name_H-M   'P 1'
#
loop_
_entity.id
_entity.type
_entity.pdbx_description
1 polymer ?
#
loop_
_entity_poly.entity_id
_entity_poly.type
_entity_poly.pdbx_seq_one_letter_code
_entity_poly.pdbx_strand_id
1 'polypeptide(L)'
;MKLLPFTDHAVVENTSVLVLANDADPLQASLEGVTRIDLHFPKFTDGRAFSQAFLLRRRREFKGEIRATGDVLVDQLAQMERSGFDVAVLRADQDMATAERVLASYPGYGVGKYQGDAVDVQPHFKEAKEGATA
;
A
#
# COMPACT_ATOMS: atom_id res chain seq x y z
N MET A 1 -1.17 -7.27 2.94
CA MET A 1 -1.96 -6.54 1.91
C MET A 1 -3.05 -7.45 1.33
N LYS A 2 -4.22 -6.91 0.94
CA LYS A 2 -5.29 -7.61 0.19
C LYS A 2 -5.14 -7.38 -1.32
N LEU A 3 -5.38 -8.41 -2.13
CA LEU A 3 -5.41 -8.31 -3.59
C LEU A 3 -6.85 -8.33 -4.10
N LEU A 4 -7.13 -7.54 -5.14
CA LEU A 4 -8.40 -7.52 -5.85
C LEU A 4 -8.16 -7.68 -7.36
N PRO A 5 -9.01 -8.42 -8.09
CA PRO A 5 -8.98 -8.41 -9.54
C PRO A 5 -9.53 -7.07 -10.06
N PHE A 6 -9.14 -6.69 -11.29
CA PHE A 6 -9.62 -5.48 -11.96
C PHE A 6 -11.15 -5.38 -11.99
N THR A 7 -11.84 -6.52 -12.16
CA THR A 7 -13.31 -6.58 -12.23
C THR A 7 -14.02 -6.22 -10.94
N ASP A 8 -13.36 -6.40 -9.79
CA ASP A 8 -13.94 -6.14 -8.48
C ASP A 8 -13.67 -4.70 -8.01
N HIS A 9 -12.93 -3.92 -8.80
CA HIS A 9 -12.78 -2.49 -8.60
C HIS A 9 -13.94 -1.75 -9.23
N ALA A 10 -15.06 -1.66 -8.52
CA ALA A 10 -16.08 -0.68 -8.84
C ALA A 10 -15.57 0.71 -8.44
N VAL A 11 -15.60 1.66 -9.38
CA VAL A 11 -15.53 3.09 -9.04
C VAL A 11 -16.77 3.38 -8.21
N VAL A 12 -16.57 3.47 -6.90
CA VAL A 12 -17.67 3.72 -5.98
C VAL A 12 -17.83 5.24 -5.87
N GLU A 13 -18.91 5.78 -6.42
CA GLU A 13 -19.32 7.18 -6.20
C GLU A 13 -19.85 7.37 -4.77
N ASN A 14 -18.98 7.19 -3.79
CA ASN A 14 -19.27 7.42 -2.38
C ASN A 14 -18.47 8.62 -1.89
N THR A 15 -19.11 9.51 -1.14
CA THR A 15 -18.48 10.71 -0.55
C THR A 15 -17.31 10.38 0.40
N SER A 16 -17.22 9.15 0.89
CA SER A 16 -16.14 8.67 1.76
C SER A 16 -14.91 8.13 1.00
N VAL A 17 -14.97 8.07 -0.33
CA VAL A 17 -13.86 7.64 -1.20
C VAL A 17 -13.22 8.87 -1.85
N LEU A 18 -11.93 9.05 -1.64
CA LEU A 18 -11.14 10.07 -2.32
C LEU A 18 -10.25 9.43 -3.39
N VAL A 19 -10.42 9.82 -4.65
CA VAL A 19 -9.47 9.48 -5.72
C VAL A 19 -8.45 10.61 -5.80
N LEU A 20 -7.20 10.33 -5.45
CA LEU A 20 -6.14 11.34 -5.50
C LEU A 20 -5.44 11.29 -6.86
N ALA A 21 -5.33 12.44 -7.52
CA ALA A 21 -4.55 12.56 -8.74
C ALA A 21 -3.07 12.25 -8.49
N ASN A 22 -2.39 11.62 -9.44
CA ASN A 22 -1.00 11.17 -9.27
C ASN A 22 0.04 12.32 -9.23
N ASP A 23 -0.40 13.56 -9.45
CA ASP A 23 0.39 14.78 -9.33
C ASP A 23 -0.05 15.67 -8.15
N ALA A 24 -1.12 15.30 -7.44
CA ALA A 24 -1.60 16.04 -6.28
C ALA A 24 -0.69 15.86 -5.06
N ASP A 25 -0.56 16.91 -4.25
CA ASP A 25 0.11 16.83 -2.95
C ASP A 25 -0.84 16.23 -1.90
N PRO A 26 -0.56 15.02 -1.37
CA PRO A 26 -1.39 14.38 -0.35
C PRO A 26 -1.44 15.17 0.96
N LEU A 27 -0.49 16.07 1.21
CA LEU A 27 -0.48 16.92 2.40
C LEU A 27 -1.52 18.05 2.33
N GLN A 28 -2.00 18.40 1.14
CA GLN A 28 -3.01 19.44 0.95
C GLN A 28 -4.44 18.87 0.83
N ALA A 29 -4.58 17.56 0.66
CA ALA A 29 -5.88 16.91 0.51
C ALA A 29 -6.69 16.95 1.81
N SER A 30 -7.98 17.31 1.72
CA SER A 30 -8.92 17.16 2.83
C SER A 30 -9.25 15.69 3.03
N LEU A 31 -9.03 15.18 4.24
CA LEU A 31 -9.26 13.77 4.60
C LEU A 31 -10.46 13.60 5.55
N GLU A 32 -11.21 14.66 5.82
CA GLU A 32 -12.36 14.61 6.73
C GLU A 32 -13.48 13.73 6.14
N GLY A 33 -13.91 12.72 6.91
CA GLY A 33 -14.90 11.75 6.46
C GLY A 33 -14.42 10.74 5.42
N VAL A 34 -13.15 10.81 4.99
CA VAL A 34 -12.57 9.88 4.02
C VAL A 34 -12.23 8.57 4.71
N THR A 35 -12.78 7.46 4.22
CA THR A 35 -12.50 6.10 4.71
C THR A 35 -11.61 5.32 3.76
N ARG A 36 -11.53 5.74 2.49
CA ARG A 36 -10.69 5.12 1.47
C ARG A 36 -10.06 6.16 0.56
N ILE A 37 -8.78 5.99 0.25
CA ILE A 37 -8.06 6.76 -0.77
C ILE A 37 -7.60 5.82 -1.88
N ASP A 38 -8.02 6.10 -3.11
CA ASP A 38 -7.58 5.40 -4.29
C ASP A 38 -6.44 6.21 -4.93
N LEU A 39 -5.26 5.58 -5.03
CA LEU A 39 -4.10 6.14 -5.73
C LEU A 39 -3.93 5.42 -7.06
N HIS A 40 -3.93 6.18 -8.14
CA HIS A 40 -3.89 5.65 -9.49
C HIS A 40 -2.48 5.62 -10.05
N PHE A 41 -2.08 4.47 -10.61
CA PHE A 41 -0.84 4.25 -11.35
C PHE A 41 -1.13 4.33 -12.85
N PRO A 42 -0.81 5.45 -13.52
CA PRO A 42 -1.07 5.59 -14.96
C PRO A 42 -0.17 4.67 -15.79
N LYS A 43 1.03 4.38 -15.27
CA LYS A 43 2.03 3.48 -15.84
C LYS A 43 2.77 2.78 -14.71
N PHE A 44 3.18 1.54 -14.93
CA PHE A 44 3.89 0.73 -13.94
C PHE A 44 5.24 1.32 -13.50
N THR A 45 5.83 2.20 -14.32
CA THR A 45 7.09 2.90 -14.02
C THR A 45 6.90 4.18 -13.20
N ASP A 46 5.66 4.57 -12.92
CA ASP A 46 5.36 5.80 -12.19
C ASP A 46 5.38 5.57 -10.67
N GLY A 47 6.41 6.11 -10.03
CA GLY A 47 6.64 5.92 -8.60
C GLY A 47 5.85 6.86 -7.67
N ARG A 48 5.14 7.88 -8.18
CA ARG A 48 4.60 8.96 -7.34
C ARG A 48 3.54 8.49 -6.35
N ALA A 49 2.68 7.56 -6.74
CA ALA A 49 1.69 6.96 -5.85
C ALA A 49 2.32 6.25 -4.64
N PHE A 50 3.54 5.70 -4.74
CA PHE A 50 4.26 5.16 -3.57
C PHE A 50 4.63 6.26 -2.56
N SER A 51 5.15 7.38 -3.06
CA SER A 51 5.45 8.53 -2.21
C SER A 51 4.18 9.12 -1.60
N GLN A 52 3.08 9.15 -2.34
CA GLN A 52 1.79 9.60 -1.82
C GLN A 52 1.29 8.70 -0.69
N ALA A 53 1.27 7.38 -0.88
CA ALA A 53 0.89 6.42 0.17
C ALA A 53 1.75 6.56 1.43
N PHE A 54 3.06 6.71 1.25
CA PHE A 54 4.00 6.89 2.36
C PHE A 54 3.70 8.16 3.15
N LEU A 55 3.45 9.29 2.47
CA LEU A 55 3.10 10.56 3.12
C LEU A 55 1.74 10.48 3.83
N LEU A 56 0.74 9.85 3.21
CA LEU A 56 -0.58 9.65 3.80
C LEU A 56 -0.49 8.85 5.11
N ARG A 57 0.26 7.74 5.12
CA ARG A 57 0.49 6.95 6.34
C ARG A 57 1.34 7.68 7.37
N ARG A 58 2.46 8.27 6.94
CA ARG A 58 3.49 8.71 7.89
C ARG A 58 3.37 10.16 8.36
N ARG A 59 2.83 11.05 7.52
CA ARG A 59 2.71 12.49 7.83
C ARG A 59 1.28 12.91 8.13
N ARG A 60 0.31 12.32 7.44
CA ARG A 60 -1.11 12.59 7.65
C ARG A 60 -1.76 11.60 8.61
N GLU A 61 -1.03 10.56 8.98
CA GLU A 61 -1.47 9.49 9.90
C GLU A 61 -2.83 8.89 9.47
N PHE A 62 -3.12 8.91 8.17
CA PHE A 62 -4.37 8.44 7.63
C PHE A 62 -4.58 6.99 8.07
N LYS A 63 -5.75 6.67 8.61
CA LYS A 63 -6.09 5.34 9.16
C LYS A 63 -7.05 4.55 8.28
N GLY A 64 -7.64 5.20 7.27
CA GLY A 64 -8.48 4.52 6.29
C GLY A 64 -7.68 3.61 5.36
N GLU A 65 -8.39 3.04 4.40
CA GLU A 65 -7.81 2.16 3.38
C GLU A 65 -7.10 2.97 2.29
N ILE A 66 -5.88 2.61 1.94
CA ILE A 66 -5.16 3.12 0.76
C ILE A 66 -5.11 2.00 -0.27
N ARG A 67 -5.68 2.28 -1.44
CA ARG A 67 -5.86 1.31 -2.53
C ARG A 67 -5.07 1.73 -3.76
N ALA A 68 -4.25 0.81 -4.28
CA ALA A 68 -3.57 0.95 -5.56
C ALA A 68 -4.50 0.51 -6.70
N THR A 69 -4.57 1.32 -7.76
CA THR A 69 -5.38 1.06 -8.96
C THR A 69 -4.60 1.40 -10.24
N GLY A 70 -5.03 0.90 -11.40
CA GLY A 70 -4.40 1.18 -12.69
C GLY A 70 -3.39 0.11 -13.11
N ASP A 71 -2.20 0.54 -13.54
CA ASP A 71 -1.14 -0.32 -14.06
C ASP A 71 -0.29 -0.95 -12.94
N VAL A 72 -0.98 -1.65 -12.02
CA VAL A 72 -0.41 -2.31 -10.84
C VAL A 72 0.07 -3.71 -11.22
N LEU A 73 1.36 -3.98 -10.99
CA LEU A 73 1.98 -5.28 -11.28
C LEU A 73 2.30 -6.09 -10.02
N VAL A 74 2.34 -7.42 -10.18
CA VAL A 74 2.62 -8.38 -9.10
C VAL A 74 3.98 -8.15 -8.44
N ASP A 75 5.01 -7.79 -9.21
CA ASP A 75 6.36 -7.51 -8.71
C ASP A 75 6.43 -6.29 -7.77
N GLN A 76 5.42 -5.41 -7.82
CA GLN A 76 5.38 -4.18 -7.05
C GLN A 76 4.68 -4.34 -5.69
N LEU A 77 3.96 -5.44 -5.48
CA LEU A 77 3.09 -5.63 -4.31
C LEU A 77 3.83 -5.52 -2.98
N ALA A 78 5.03 -6.10 -2.89
CA ALA A 78 5.84 -6.01 -1.67
C ALA A 78 6.29 -4.57 -1.38
N GLN A 79 6.63 -3.80 -2.42
CA GLN A 79 6.95 -2.39 -2.26
C GLN A 79 5.71 -1.58 -1.86
N MET A 80 4.55 -1.88 -2.45
CA MET A 80 3.29 -1.20 -2.13
C MET A 80 2.93 -1.41 -0.65
N GLU A 81 3.08 -2.64 -0.14
CA GLU A 81 2.79 -2.93 1.26
C GLU A 81 3.71 -2.12 2.19
N ARG A 82 5.00 -2.01 1.85
CA ARG A 82 5.97 -1.20 2.60
C ARG A 82 5.69 0.31 2.54
N SER A 83 5.15 0.80 1.43
CA SER A 83 4.77 2.20 1.28
C SER A 83 3.45 2.54 1.95
N GLY A 84 2.69 1.55 2.42
CA GLY A 84 1.49 1.75 3.23
C GLY A 84 0.16 1.51 2.52
N PHE A 85 0.17 0.81 1.39
CA PHE A 85 -1.04 0.34 0.71
C PHE A 85 -1.64 -0.87 1.42
N ASP A 86 -2.96 -0.88 1.59
CA ASP A 86 -3.69 -2.03 2.15
C ASP A 86 -4.23 -2.93 1.07
N VAL A 87 -4.65 -2.35 -0.06
CA VAL A 87 -5.30 -3.06 -1.16
C VAL A 87 -4.59 -2.76 -2.48
N ALA A 88 -4.35 -3.79 -3.29
CA ALA A 88 -3.89 -3.63 -4.66
C ALA A 88 -4.90 -4.25 -5.63
N VAL A 89 -5.36 -3.44 -6.59
CA VAL A 89 -6.17 -3.90 -7.71
C VAL A 89 -5.22 -4.26 -8.84
N LEU A 90 -5.08 -5.56 -9.14
CA LEU A 90 -4.17 -6.01 -10.19
C LEU A 90 -4.71 -5.64 -11.57
N ARG A 91 -3.78 -5.39 -12.49
CA ARG A 91 -4.09 -5.26 -13.92
C ARG A 91 -4.80 -6.52 -14.44
N ALA A 92 -5.75 -6.33 -15.34
CA ALA A 92 -6.69 -7.37 -15.79
C ALA A 92 -6.03 -8.59 -16.47
N ASP A 93 -4.80 -8.48 -16.94
CA ASP A 93 -4.03 -9.53 -17.60
C ASP A 93 -3.19 -10.39 -16.64
N GLN A 94 -3.23 -10.10 -15.33
CA GLN A 94 -2.46 -10.84 -14.33
C GLN A 94 -3.30 -11.88 -13.60
N ASP A 95 -2.70 -13.05 -13.39
CA ASP A 95 -3.30 -14.14 -12.63
C ASP A 95 -3.18 -13.91 -11.12
N MET A 96 -4.33 -13.92 -10.43
CA MET A 96 -4.41 -13.72 -8.98
C MET A 96 -3.66 -14.81 -8.20
N ALA A 97 -3.73 -16.08 -8.65
CA ALA A 97 -3.08 -17.18 -7.93
C ALA A 97 -1.55 -17.10 -8.03
N THR A 98 -1.02 -16.53 -9.11
CA THR A 98 0.39 -16.21 -9.25
C THR A 98 0.76 -15.02 -8.36
N ALA A 99 -0.07 -13.99 -8.34
CA ALA A 99 0.14 -12.80 -7.50
C ALA A 99 0.26 -13.14 -6.01
N GLU A 100 -0.66 -13.97 -5.50
CA GLU A 100 -0.65 -14.43 -4.12
C GLU A 100 0.61 -15.23 -3.78
N ARG A 101 1.05 -16.12 -4.68
CA ARG A 101 2.29 -16.90 -4.49
C ARG A 101 3.52 -16.02 -4.46
N VAL A 102 3.62 -15.07 -5.38
CA VAL A 102 4.75 -14.14 -5.43
C VAL A 102 4.79 -13.29 -4.17
N LEU A 103 3.64 -12.72 -3.75
CA LEU A 103 3.56 -11.94 -2.52
C LEU A 103 3.95 -12.77 -1.29
N ALA A 104 3.47 -14.01 -1.19
CA ALA A 104 3.82 -14.93 -0.09
C ALA A 104 5.30 -15.32 -0.08
N SER A 105 5.98 -15.30 -1.23
CA SER A 105 7.40 -15.64 -1.34
C SER A 105 8.35 -14.51 -0.96
N TYR A 106 7.84 -13.28 -0.75
CA TYR A 106 8.70 -12.14 -0.43
C TYR A 106 9.32 -12.28 0.97
N PRO A 107 10.65 -12.14 1.09
CA PRO A 107 11.34 -12.17 2.38
C PRO A 107 10.80 -11.06 3.31
N GLY A 108 10.35 -11.43 4.50
CA GLY A 108 9.75 -10.48 5.46
C GLY A 108 8.22 -10.35 5.37
N TYR A 109 7.57 -11.06 4.45
CA TYR A 109 6.11 -11.19 4.46
C TYR A 109 5.68 -11.98 5.71
N GLY A 110 4.87 -11.37 6.59
CA GLY A 110 4.33 -12.01 7.80
C GLY A 110 5.30 -12.16 9.00
N VAL A 111 6.61 -12.21 8.77
CA VAL A 111 7.66 -12.27 9.81
C VAL A 111 8.20 -10.89 10.21
N GLY A 112 7.73 -9.86 9.51
CA GLY A 112 8.11 -8.47 9.63
C GLY A 112 9.54 -8.16 9.12
N LYS A 113 9.80 -6.87 8.92
CA LYS A 113 10.79 -6.32 7.99
C LYS A 113 12.05 -5.79 8.69
N TYR A 114 13.23 -6.22 8.24
CA TYR A 114 14.53 -5.83 8.81
C TYR A 114 14.72 -4.31 9.05
N GLN A 115 14.14 -3.47 8.19
CA GLN A 115 14.05 -2.02 8.36
C GLN A 115 12.60 -1.59 8.53
N GLY A 116 12.37 -0.53 9.31
CA GLY A 116 11.05 0.08 9.44
C GLY A 116 10.48 0.55 8.10
N ASP A 117 9.17 0.55 7.98
CA ASP A 117 8.41 0.92 6.81
C ASP A 117 7.33 1.99 7.13
N ALA A 118 6.41 2.26 6.20
CA ALA A 118 5.37 3.27 6.39
C ALA A 118 4.39 2.93 7.53
N VAL A 119 4.28 1.66 7.91
CA VAL A 119 3.29 1.10 8.84
C VAL A 119 3.95 0.75 10.18
N ASP A 120 5.09 0.06 10.16
CA ASP A 120 5.91 -0.24 11.33
C ASP A 120 7.26 0.45 11.23
N VAL A 121 7.44 1.50 12.03
CA VAL A 121 8.63 2.37 12.01
C VAL A 121 9.84 1.67 12.63
N GLN A 122 9.64 0.62 13.42
CA GLN A 122 10.72 -0.01 14.16
C GLN A 122 11.44 -1.05 13.29
N PRO A 123 12.78 -1.01 13.24
CA PRO A 123 13.52 -2.08 12.60
C PRO A 123 13.46 -3.35 13.47
N HIS A 124 13.35 -4.52 12.84
CA HIS A 124 13.23 -5.81 13.55
C HIS A 124 14.32 -6.11 14.58
N PHE A 125 15.53 -5.58 14.38
CA PHE A 125 16.63 -5.79 15.33
C PHE A 125 16.49 -5.01 16.64
N LYS A 126 15.51 -4.10 16.78
CA LYS A 126 15.21 -3.45 18.06
C LYS A 126 14.43 -4.34 19.03
N GLU A 127 13.69 -5.34 18.53
CA GLU A 127 12.99 -6.31 19.39
C GLU A 127 13.93 -7.40 19.96
N ALA A 128 15.19 -7.46 19.50
CA ALA A 128 16.17 -8.47 19.92
C ALA A 128 16.83 -8.21 21.30
N LYS A 129 16.16 -7.54 22.23
CA LYS A 129 16.64 -7.39 23.62
C LYS A 129 15.49 -7.40 24.63
N GLU A 130 15.03 -8.59 24.98
CA GLU A 130 14.47 -8.89 26.31
C GLU A 130 14.53 -10.41 26.54
N GLY A 131 15.75 -10.95 26.61
CA GLY A 131 15.95 -12.40 26.82
C GLY A 131 17.39 -12.84 27.11
N ALA A 132 18.29 -11.90 27.45
CA ALA A 132 19.62 -12.23 27.94
C ALA A 132 19.71 -11.78 29.40
N THR A 133 19.03 -12.51 30.28
CA THR A 133 19.35 -12.51 31.71
C THR A 133 20.63 -13.30 31.94
N ALA A 134 21.55 -12.68 32.66
CA ALA A 134 22.83 -13.20 33.14
C ALA A 134 22.67 -14.44 34.04
#